data_AF-A0A536LSJ3-F1
#
_entry.id   AF-A0A536LSJ3-F1
#
_cell.length_a   1.000
_cell.length_b   1.000
_cell.length_c   1.000
_cell.angle_alpha   90.00
_cell.angle_beta   90.00
_cell.angle_gamma   90.00
#
_symmetry.space_group_name_H-M   'P 1'
#
loop_
_entity.id
_entity.type
_entity.pdbx_description
1 polymer ?
#
loop_
_entity_poly.entity_id
_entity_poly.type
_entity_poly.pdbx_seq_one_letter_code
_entity_poly.pdbx_strand_id
1 'polypeptide(L)'
;MLEGLVLLTTIAGSLPKPSWLAEPRTLWAPWRLSGVALAEGKRDAVLIALREQEAAGIDVVTDGEQSRQHFVHGFLEHVDGVDFSRRVTIGIRA
;
A
#
# COMPACT_ATOMS: atom_id res chain seq x y z
N MET A 1 23.68 31.79 -3.31
CA MET A 1 22.94 30.95 -4.26
C MET A 1 23.07 29.52 -3.78
N LEU A 2 22.01 28.71 -3.87
CA LEU A 2 22.00 27.30 -3.45
C LEU A 2 22.77 26.43 -4.46
N GLU A 3 24.02 26.76 -4.73
CA GLU A 3 24.88 25.94 -5.58
C GLU A 3 25.31 24.71 -4.77
N GLY A 4 24.82 23.54 -5.18
CA GLY A 4 25.14 22.24 -4.56
C GLY A 4 24.01 21.59 -3.76
N LEU A 5 22.82 22.20 -3.62
CA LEU A 5 21.70 21.57 -2.94
C LEU A 5 20.92 20.69 -3.93
N VAL A 6 21.04 19.36 -3.81
CA VAL A 6 20.23 18.39 -4.54
C VAL A 6 18.89 18.25 -3.82
N LEU A 7 17.79 18.55 -4.52
CA LEU A 7 16.43 18.28 -4.03
C LEU A 7 16.00 16.89 -4.51
N LEU A 8 15.93 15.94 -3.59
CA LEU A 8 15.46 14.59 -3.88
C LEU A 8 13.93 14.56 -3.89
N THR A 9 13.39 13.76 -4.81
CA THR A 9 11.96 13.51 -4.99
C THR A 9 11.56 12.16 -4.39
N THR A 10 10.35 12.11 -3.84
CA THR A 10 9.72 10.88 -3.34
C THR A 10 8.20 11.05 -3.32
N ILE A 11 7.49 9.96 -3.08
CA ILE A 11 6.04 9.94 -2.87
C ILE A 11 5.72 9.64 -1.41
N ALA A 12 4.48 9.92 -0.99
CA ALA A 12 4.06 9.69 0.40
C ALA A 12 3.99 8.20 0.79
N GLY A 13 3.81 7.29 -0.18
CA GLY A 13 3.69 5.85 0.07
C GLY A 13 2.73 5.19 -0.92
N SER A 14 1.46 5.02 -0.52
CA SER A 14 0.45 4.27 -1.27
C SER A 14 0.29 4.68 -2.74
N LEU A 15 0.27 3.69 -3.62
CA LEU A 15 -0.15 3.80 -5.02
C LEU A 15 -1.40 2.95 -5.29
N PRO A 16 -2.18 3.23 -6.36
CA PRO A 16 -3.30 2.39 -6.75
C PRO A 16 -2.87 0.94 -6.95
N LYS A 17 -3.61 0.00 -6.37
CA LYS A 17 -3.37 -1.43 -6.60
C LYS A 17 -3.84 -1.80 -8.01
N PRO A 18 -3.07 -2.64 -8.75
CA PRO A 18 -3.55 -3.18 -10.00
C PRO A 18 -4.90 -3.88 -9.83
N SER A 19 -5.80 -3.71 -10.79
CA SER A 19 -7.16 -4.24 -10.72
C SER A 19 -7.22 -5.76 -10.63
N TRP A 20 -6.17 -6.46 -11.08
CA TRP A 20 -6.03 -7.91 -10.95
C TRP A 20 -5.66 -8.36 -9.53
N LEU A 21 -5.10 -7.47 -8.70
CA LEU A 21 -4.74 -7.79 -7.31
C LEU A 21 -5.90 -7.51 -6.34
N ALA A 22 -6.60 -6.38 -6.52
CA ALA A 22 -7.71 -5.97 -5.66
C ALA A 22 -8.71 -5.07 -6.41
N GLU A 23 -9.96 -5.00 -5.93
CA GLU A 23 -11.00 -4.13 -6.49
C GLU A 23 -10.64 -2.63 -6.33
N PRO A 24 -10.56 -1.86 -7.44
CA PRO A 24 -10.31 -0.42 -7.36
C PRO A 24 -11.41 0.34 -6.61
N ARG A 25 -11.06 1.54 -6.11
CA ARG A 25 -12.01 2.48 -5.45
C ARG A 25 -12.78 1.87 -4.27
N THR A 26 -12.22 0.85 -3.62
CA THR A 26 -12.81 0.18 -2.46
C THR A 26 -11.85 0.31 -1.27
N LEU A 27 -12.31 0.91 -0.17
CA LEU A 27 -11.47 1.26 0.99
C LEU A 27 -10.80 0.03 1.64
N TRP A 28 -11.49 -1.11 1.62
CA TRP A 28 -10.95 -2.39 2.11
C TRP A 28 -11.23 -3.49 1.08
N ALA A 29 -10.61 -3.34 -0.09
CA ALA A 29 -10.79 -4.26 -1.18
C ALA A 29 -10.31 -5.68 -0.81
N PRO A 30 -11.14 -6.73 -0.99
CA PRO A 30 -10.65 -8.09 -0.86
C PRO A 30 -9.58 -8.37 -1.93
N TRP A 31 -8.61 -9.19 -1.58
CA TRP A 31 -7.67 -9.73 -2.56
C TRP A 31 -8.44 -10.59 -3.57
N ARG A 32 -8.10 -10.47 -4.86
CA ARG A 32 -8.65 -11.38 -5.88
C ARG A 32 -7.95 -12.73 -5.92
N LEU A 33 -6.70 -12.77 -5.44
CA LEU A 33 -5.85 -13.95 -5.38
C LEU A 33 -5.82 -14.53 -3.96
N SER A 34 -5.43 -15.79 -3.83
CA SER A 34 -5.27 -16.48 -2.55
C SER A 34 -4.00 -17.35 -2.51
N GLY A 35 -3.59 -17.77 -1.31
CA GLY A 35 -2.45 -18.67 -1.11
C GLY A 35 -1.14 -18.16 -1.73
N VAL A 36 -0.43 -19.06 -2.42
CA VAL A 36 0.86 -18.75 -3.09
C VAL A 36 0.67 -17.68 -4.17
N ALA A 37 -0.39 -17.78 -4.96
CA ALA A 37 -0.69 -16.81 -6.03
C ALA A 37 -0.88 -15.39 -5.48
N LEU A 38 -1.44 -15.24 -4.27
CA LEU A 38 -1.53 -13.94 -3.61
C LEU A 38 -0.14 -13.40 -3.22
N ALA A 39 0.72 -14.26 -2.68
CA ALA A 39 2.08 -13.85 -2.30
C ALA A 39 2.89 -13.42 -3.53
N GLU A 40 2.72 -14.11 -4.65
CA GLU A 40 3.32 -13.75 -5.95
C GLU A 40 2.72 -12.45 -6.49
N GLY A 41 1.40 -12.34 -6.58
CA GLY A 41 0.74 -11.15 -7.08
C GLY A 41 1.06 -9.88 -6.28
N LYS A 42 1.24 -9.99 -4.95
CA LYS A 42 1.71 -8.86 -4.13
C LYS A 42 3.14 -8.44 -4.52
N ARG A 43 4.04 -9.39 -4.74
CA ARG A 43 5.43 -9.11 -5.19
C ARG A 43 5.43 -8.48 -6.58
N ASP A 44 4.63 -9.00 -7.49
CA ASP A 44 4.54 -8.49 -8.86
C ASP A 44 4.00 -7.06 -8.90
N ALA A 45 3.00 -6.75 -8.08
CA ALA A 45 2.48 -5.40 -7.96
C ALA A 45 3.51 -4.41 -7.40
N VAL A 46 4.32 -4.82 -6.42
CA VAL A 46 5.45 -4.01 -5.92
C VAL A 46 6.46 -3.75 -7.03
N LEU A 47 6.82 -4.78 -7.82
CA LEU A 47 7.77 -4.61 -8.92
C LEU A 47 7.25 -3.61 -9.96
N ILE A 48 5.97 -3.66 -10.32
CA ILE A 48 5.37 -2.67 -11.22
C ILE A 48 5.45 -1.26 -10.63
N ALA A 49 5.06 -1.09 -9.36
CA ALA A 49 5.10 0.20 -8.68
C ALA A 49 6.52 0.80 -8.62
N LEU A 50 7.53 -0.04 -8.39
CA LEU A 50 8.94 0.38 -8.41
C LEU A 50 9.34 0.82 -9.82
N ARG A 51 9.03 0.03 -10.85
CA ARG A 51 9.36 0.36 -12.24
C ARG A 51 8.71 1.65 -12.71
N GLU A 52 7.47 1.91 -12.34
CA GLU A 52 6.80 3.16 -12.68
C GLU A 52 7.45 4.38 -12.02
N GLN A 53 7.85 4.27 -10.75
CA GLN A 53 8.56 5.34 -10.04
C GLN A 53 9.97 5.58 -10.62
N GLU A 54 10.72 4.52 -10.90
CA GLU A 54 12.04 4.60 -11.56
C GLU A 54 11.92 5.27 -12.95
N ALA A 55 10.94 4.85 -13.75
CA ALA A 55 10.69 5.43 -15.07
C ALA A 55 10.25 6.91 -15.00
N ALA A 56 9.57 7.31 -13.92
CA ALA A 56 9.19 8.69 -13.65
C ALA A 56 10.35 9.56 -13.12
N GLY A 57 11.51 8.96 -12.83
CA GLY A 57 12.66 9.67 -12.27
C GLY A 57 12.54 10.02 -10.80
N ILE A 58 11.76 9.27 -10.02
CA ILE A 58 11.68 9.43 -8.56
C ILE A 58 12.99 8.95 -7.92
N ASP A 59 13.61 9.80 -7.10
CA ASP A 59 14.93 9.51 -6.50
C ASP A 59 14.86 8.47 -5.38
N VAL A 60 13.85 8.58 -4.51
CA VAL A 60 13.61 7.65 -3.41
C VAL A 60 12.27 6.97 -3.61
N VAL A 61 12.32 5.75 -4.14
CA VAL A 61 11.14 4.93 -4.44
C VAL A 61 10.57 4.23 -3.20
N THR A 62 9.30 3.86 -3.27
CA THR A 62 8.61 3.08 -2.24
C THR A 62 7.97 1.81 -2.83
N ASP A 63 7.54 0.87 -1.99
CA ASP A 63 6.82 -0.32 -2.44
C ASP A 63 5.37 -0.04 -2.89
N GLY A 64 4.93 1.22 -2.85
CA GLY A 64 3.57 1.64 -3.20
C GLY A 64 2.48 1.05 -2.31
N GLU A 65 2.85 0.44 -1.17
CA GLU A 65 1.96 -0.27 -0.25
C GLU A 65 1.11 -1.37 -0.91
N GLN A 66 1.64 -1.98 -1.97
CA GLN A 66 0.91 -2.94 -2.79
C GLN A 66 0.53 -4.21 -2.01
N SER A 67 1.29 -4.55 -0.98
CA SER A 67 1.06 -5.71 -0.12
C SER A 67 0.04 -5.49 1.01
N ARG A 68 -0.34 -4.23 1.29
CA ARG A 68 -1.18 -3.83 2.43
C ARG A 68 -2.62 -3.56 2.00
N GLN A 69 -3.58 -4.10 2.74
CA GLN A 69 -5.00 -3.86 2.49
C GLN A 69 -5.51 -2.55 3.12
N HIS A 70 -5.03 -2.23 4.33
CA HIS A 70 -5.44 -1.06 5.09
C HIS A 70 -4.33 -0.65 6.06
N PHE A 71 -4.14 0.65 6.27
CA PHE A 71 -3.02 1.18 7.07
C PHE A 71 -3.10 0.84 8.57
N VAL A 72 -4.32 0.85 9.16
CA VAL A 72 -4.55 0.43 10.56
C VAL A 72 -4.74 -1.08 10.68
N HIS A 73 -5.78 -1.63 10.04
CA HIS A 73 -6.19 -3.02 10.26
C HIS A 73 -5.12 -4.04 9.88
N GLY A 74 -4.33 -3.81 8.83
CA GLY A 74 -3.25 -4.74 8.45
C GLY A 74 -2.16 -4.86 9.53
N PHE A 75 -1.95 -3.82 10.34
CA PHE A 75 -1.05 -3.89 11.49
C PHE A 75 -1.73 -4.58 12.68
N LEU A 76 -2.94 -4.15 13.03
CA LEU A 76 -3.66 -4.65 14.21
C LEU A 76 -3.92 -6.16 14.15
N GLU A 77 -4.08 -6.75 12.96
CA GLU A 77 -4.28 -8.20 12.77
C GLU A 77 -3.12 -9.05 13.34
N HIS A 78 -1.96 -8.44 13.53
CA HIS A 78 -0.74 -9.09 14.03
C HIS A 78 -0.41 -8.68 15.47
N VAL A 79 -1.30 -7.95 16.16
CA VAL A 79 -1.10 -7.47 17.53
C VAL A 79 -1.94 -8.29 18.49
N ASP A 80 -1.28 -8.99 19.41
CA ASP A 80 -1.95 -9.72 20.48
C ASP A 80 -2.78 -8.79 21.38
N GLY A 81 -3.93 -9.28 21.84
CA GLY A 81 -4.83 -8.54 22.74
C GLY A 81 -5.84 -7.62 22.04
N VAL A 82 -5.84 -7.52 20.71
CA VAL A 82 -6.88 -6.82 19.95
C VAL A 82 -8.04 -7.77 19.61
N ASP A 83 -9.23 -7.50 20.15
CA ASP A 83 -10.44 -8.29 19.90
C ASP A 83 -11.25 -7.75 18.71
N PHE A 84 -11.08 -8.38 17.54
CA PHE A 84 -11.80 -8.03 16.31
C PHE A 84 -13.28 -8.43 16.32
N SER A 85 -13.75 -9.23 17.29
CA SER A 85 -15.17 -9.57 17.43
C SER A 85 -16.00 -8.42 18.01
N ARG A 86 -15.36 -7.47 18.72
CA ARG A 86 -16.01 -6.36 19.41
C ARG A 86 -15.86 -5.01 18.70
N ARG A 87 -15.81 -5.03 17.36
CA ARG A 87 -15.71 -3.82 16.54
C ARG A 87 -16.97 -2.95 16.66
N VAL A 88 -16.77 -1.64 16.81
CA VAL A 88 -17.83 -0.63 16.78
C VAL A 88 -17.60 0.32 15.62
N THR A 89 -18.66 0.67 14.91
CA THR A 89 -18.59 1.67 13.83
C THR A 89 -18.44 3.06 14.45
N ILE A 90 -17.35 3.75 14.12
CA ILE A 90 -17.12 5.15 14.50
C ILE A 90 -17.17 6.04 13.27
N GLY A 91 -17.87 7.17 13.37
CA GLY A 91 -17.87 8.21 12.34
C GLY A 91 -16.55 8.98 12.36
N ILE A 92 -16.07 9.41 11.19
CA ILE A 92 -14.80 10.17 11.07
C ILE A 92 -14.93 11.60 11.63
N ARG A 93 -16.14 12.10 11.87
CA ARG A 93 -16.43 13.39 12.53
C ARG A 93 -17.77 13.32 13.29
N ALA A 94 -17.82 13.95 14.46
CA ALA A 94 -19.06 14.43 15.07
C ALA A 94 -19.45 15.78 14.44
#